data_AF-A0A9E2BUZ2-F1
#
_entry.id   AF-A0A9E2BUZ2-F1
#
_cell.length_a   1.000
_cell.length_b   1.000
_cell.length_c   1.000
_cell.angle_alpha   90.00
_cell.angle_beta   90.00
_cell.angle_gamma   90.00
#
_symmetry.space_group_name_H-M   'P 1'
#
loop_
_entity.id
_entity.type
_entity.pdbx_description
1 polymer ?
#
loop_
_entity_poly.entity_id
_entity_poly.type
_entity_poly.pdbx_seq_one_letter_code
_entity_poly.pdbx_strand_id
1 'polypeptide(L)'
;MTETLSKPALTAHDLCGQLADLLLKKQLRLVTAESCTGGMISAACTDLAGSSAWFERGFVTYSNDAKAELLGVEDRVLRRAGAVCEAVARAMAEGALAHSKAQVAVAVTGVAGPTGGSPSKPVGTVWFGFALPGQVVTEKCHFPGDRAAVRTATLQHALTRLVELLS
;
A
#
# COMPACT_ATOMS: atom_id res chain seq x y z
N MET A 1 -25.25 28.32 16.40
CA MET A 1 -24.29 27.22 16.55
C MET A 1 -24.63 26.17 15.52
N THR A 2 -24.09 26.29 14.31
CA THR A 2 -24.24 25.27 13.27
C THR A 2 -23.18 24.22 13.53
N GLU A 3 -23.57 23.11 14.17
CA GLU A 3 -22.75 21.90 14.19
C GLU A 3 -22.42 21.53 12.75
N THR A 4 -21.15 21.65 12.40
CA THR A 4 -20.65 21.11 11.13
C THR A 4 -20.64 19.61 11.32
N LEU A 5 -21.70 18.93 10.88
CA LEU A 5 -21.72 17.47 10.78
C LEU A 5 -20.55 17.07 9.88
N SER A 6 -19.45 16.66 10.50
CA SER A 6 -18.30 16.10 9.80
C SER A 6 -18.81 14.93 8.98
N LYS A 7 -18.49 14.89 7.68
CA LYS A 7 -18.84 13.75 6.83
C LYS A 7 -18.28 12.49 7.50
N PRO A 8 -19.06 11.40 7.60
CA PRO A 8 -18.53 10.15 8.14
C PRO A 8 -17.30 9.72 7.34
N ALA A 9 -16.28 9.21 8.04
CA ALA A 9 -15.10 8.70 7.39
C ALA A 9 -15.49 7.57 6.44
N LEU A 10 -15.00 7.62 5.19
CA LEU A 10 -15.28 6.60 4.18
C LEU A 10 -14.76 5.24 4.67
N THR A 11 -15.54 4.18 4.47
CA THR A 11 -15.08 2.82 4.76
C THR A 11 -14.08 2.34 3.71
N ALA A 12 -13.35 1.26 3.99
CA ALA A 12 -12.49 0.62 2.99
C ALA A 12 -13.29 0.20 1.74
N HIS A 13 -14.53 -0.29 1.93
CA HIS A 13 -15.41 -0.66 0.83
C HIS A 13 -15.80 0.56 -0.02
N ASP A 14 -16.14 1.69 0.60
CA ASP A 14 -16.45 2.94 -0.13
C ASP A 14 -15.25 3.45 -0.93
N LEU A 15 -14.05 3.38 -0.35
CA LEU A 15 -12.81 3.77 -1.02
C LEU A 15 -12.47 2.83 -2.18
N CYS A 16 -12.66 1.52 -2.02
CA CYS A 16 -12.49 0.56 -3.11
C CYS A 16 -13.48 0.83 -4.26
N GLY A 17 -14.73 1.22 -3.96
CA GLY A 17 -15.70 1.64 -4.97
C GLY A 17 -15.22 2.85 -5.78
N GLN A 18 -14.77 3.91 -5.10
CA GLN A 18 -14.22 5.09 -5.77
C GLN A 18 -12.96 4.77 -6.59
N LEU A 19 -12.09 3.94 -6.04
CA LEU A 19 -10.87 3.50 -6.71
C LEU A 19 -11.18 2.69 -7.97
N ALA A 20 -12.15 1.78 -7.90
CA ALA A 20 -12.62 1.00 -9.04
C ALA A 20 -13.11 1.92 -10.17
N ASP A 21 -13.97 2.90 -9.85
CA ASP A 21 -14.52 3.84 -10.83
C ASP A 21 -13.40 4.63 -11.53
N LEU A 22 -12.43 5.13 -10.78
CA LEU A 22 -11.29 5.88 -11.31
C LEU A 22 -10.42 5.03 -12.23
N LEU A 23 -10.10 3.80 -11.81
CA LEU A 23 -9.28 2.87 -12.59
C LEU A 23 -9.99 2.44 -13.88
N LEU A 24 -11.27 2.07 -13.80
CA LEU A 24 -12.07 1.68 -14.97
C LEU A 24 -12.20 2.82 -15.97
N LYS A 25 -12.50 4.04 -15.51
CA LYS A 25 -12.61 5.23 -16.36
C LYS A 25 -11.32 5.52 -17.12
N LYS A 26 -10.16 5.26 -16.52
CA LYS A 26 -8.84 5.47 -17.12
C LYS A 26 -8.27 4.23 -17.80
N GLN A 27 -9.01 3.11 -17.83
CA GLN A 27 -8.55 1.82 -18.34
C GLN A 27 -7.24 1.32 -17.70
N LEU A 28 -7.09 1.59 -16.39
CA LEU A 28 -5.94 1.18 -15.61
C LEU A 28 -6.30 -0.02 -14.74
N ARG A 29 -5.29 -0.84 -14.44
CA ARG A 29 -5.40 -1.92 -13.45
C ARG A 29 -4.42 -1.71 -12.31
N LEU A 30 -4.81 -2.16 -11.13
CA LEU A 30 -4.06 -2.07 -9.88
C LEU A 30 -3.33 -3.38 -9.57
N VAL A 31 -2.08 -3.27 -9.10
CA VAL A 31 -1.34 -4.33 -8.41
C VAL A 31 -0.95 -3.87 -7.00
N THR A 32 -0.91 -4.78 -6.05
CA THR A 32 -0.46 -4.49 -4.68
C THR A 32 0.82 -5.24 -4.32
N ALA A 33 1.67 -4.65 -3.49
CA ALA A 33 2.83 -5.29 -2.86
C ALA A 33 2.82 -5.05 -1.35
N GLU A 34 2.47 -6.08 -0.59
CA GLU A 34 2.16 -5.99 0.82
C GLU A 34 3.18 -6.71 1.69
N SER A 35 3.76 -6.01 2.67
CA SER A 35 4.55 -6.64 3.73
C SER A 35 3.75 -6.67 5.04
N CYS A 36 3.67 -5.56 5.76
CA CYS A 36 3.09 -5.54 7.11
C CYS A 36 1.56 -5.74 7.18
N THR A 37 0.84 -5.46 6.09
CA THR A 37 -0.61 -5.66 5.98
C THR A 37 -0.99 -7.10 5.66
N GLY A 38 -0.09 -7.89 5.09
CA GLY A 38 -0.29 -9.33 4.88
C GLY A 38 -1.49 -9.67 3.99
N GLY A 39 -1.74 -8.89 2.93
CA GLY A 39 -2.82 -9.14 1.96
C GLY A 39 -4.12 -8.38 2.25
N MET A 40 -4.18 -7.54 3.27
CA MET A 40 -5.41 -6.79 3.62
C MET A 40 -5.85 -5.82 2.53
N ILE A 41 -4.91 -5.20 1.81
CA ILE A 41 -5.25 -4.28 0.71
C ILE A 41 -5.85 -5.08 -0.43
N SER A 42 -5.20 -6.19 -0.80
CA SER A 42 -5.69 -7.12 -1.81
C SER A 42 -7.08 -7.65 -1.45
N ALA A 43 -7.27 -8.10 -0.21
CA ALA A 43 -8.54 -8.60 0.28
C ALA A 43 -9.66 -7.56 0.16
N ALA A 44 -9.41 -6.33 0.62
CA ALA A 44 -10.39 -5.24 0.51
C ALA A 44 -10.75 -4.92 -0.95
N CYS A 45 -9.75 -4.87 -1.86
CA CYS A 45 -10.00 -4.68 -3.29
C CYS A 45 -10.86 -5.81 -3.88
N THR A 46 -10.59 -7.06 -3.50
CA THR A 46 -11.29 -8.23 -4.05
C THR A 46 -12.66 -8.50 -3.43
N ASP A 47 -12.93 -7.96 -2.25
CA ASP A 47 -14.25 -8.03 -1.58
C ASP A 47 -15.32 -7.23 -2.35
N LEU A 48 -14.91 -6.19 -3.08
CA LEU A 48 -15.79 -5.46 -3.98
C LEU A 48 -16.14 -6.29 -5.22
N ALA A 49 -17.44 -6.48 -5.47
CA ALA A 49 -17.93 -7.14 -6.67
C ALA A 49 -17.43 -6.43 -7.96
N GLY A 50 -17.01 -7.22 -8.96
CA GLY A 50 -16.45 -6.70 -10.21
C GLY A 50 -14.95 -6.37 -10.15
N SER A 51 -14.27 -6.68 -9.04
CA SER A 51 -12.83 -6.47 -8.86
C SER A 51 -11.94 -7.05 -9.96
N SER A 52 -12.36 -8.12 -10.64
CA SER A 52 -11.64 -8.72 -11.77
C SER A 52 -11.38 -7.76 -12.94
N ALA A 53 -12.18 -6.70 -13.08
CA ALA A 53 -12.03 -5.72 -14.15
C ALA A 53 -10.88 -4.71 -13.91
N TRP A 54 -10.47 -4.49 -12.66
CA TRP A 54 -9.53 -3.41 -12.30
C TRP A 54 -8.44 -3.83 -11.32
N PHE A 55 -8.62 -4.89 -10.53
CA PHE A 55 -7.57 -5.50 -9.71
C PHE A 55 -6.87 -6.62 -10.51
N GLU A 56 -5.55 -6.57 -10.62
CA GLU A 56 -4.78 -7.53 -11.43
C GLU A 56 -4.19 -8.66 -10.59
N ARG A 57 -3.39 -8.32 -9.56
CA ARG A 57 -2.84 -9.27 -8.60
C ARG A 57 -2.38 -8.57 -7.33
N GLY A 58 -2.02 -9.36 -6.32
CA GLY A 58 -1.29 -8.89 -5.16
C GLY A 58 -0.07 -9.76 -4.86
N PHE A 59 1.00 -9.12 -4.42
CA PHE A 59 2.20 -9.76 -3.88
C PHE A 59 2.20 -9.60 -2.36
N VAL A 60 2.39 -10.70 -1.62
CA VAL A 60 2.66 -10.62 -0.18
C VAL A 60 4.12 -10.99 0.06
N THR A 61 4.97 -9.99 0.27
CA THR A 61 6.43 -10.13 0.36
C THR A 61 6.95 -9.78 1.75
N TYR A 62 6.62 -10.62 2.74
CA TYR A 62 6.92 -10.34 4.15
C TYR A 62 8.44 -10.37 4.45
N SER A 63 9.15 -11.38 3.93
CA SER A 63 10.61 -11.50 4.09
C SER A 63 11.38 -10.56 3.16
N ASN A 64 12.67 -10.35 3.45
CA ASN A 64 13.57 -9.65 2.53
C ASN A 64 13.76 -10.47 1.24
N ASP A 65 13.92 -11.78 1.36
CA ASP A 65 14.09 -12.68 0.21
C ASP A 65 12.89 -12.61 -0.74
N ALA A 66 11.65 -12.57 -0.22
CA ALA A 66 10.47 -12.43 -1.05
C ALA A 66 10.42 -11.06 -1.77
N LYS A 67 10.93 -9.99 -1.15
CA LYS A 67 11.04 -8.67 -1.81
C LYS A 67 12.06 -8.71 -2.95
N ALA A 68 13.18 -9.41 -2.76
CA ALA A 68 14.19 -9.56 -3.79
C ALA A 68 13.71 -10.47 -4.93
N GLU A 69 13.16 -11.64 -4.61
CA GLU A 69 12.75 -12.67 -5.57
C GLU A 69 11.54 -12.24 -6.41
N LEU A 70 10.49 -11.69 -5.77
CA LEU A 70 9.22 -11.43 -6.45
C LEU A 70 9.11 -10.01 -7.00
N LEU A 71 9.85 -9.06 -6.43
CA LEU A 71 9.75 -7.63 -6.79
C LEU A 71 11.09 -7.05 -7.25
N GLY A 72 12.16 -7.83 -7.32
CA GLY A 72 13.47 -7.34 -7.78
C GLY A 72 14.10 -6.28 -6.87
N VAL A 73 13.68 -6.19 -5.60
CA VAL A 73 14.29 -5.22 -4.67
C VAL A 73 15.74 -5.62 -4.43
N GLU A 74 16.66 -4.73 -4.78
CA GLU A 74 18.07 -5.02 -4.65
C GLU A 74 18.48 -5.30 -3.20
N ASP A 75 19.15 -6.44 -3.03
CA ASP A 75 19.77 -6.91 -1.80
C ASP A 75 20.59 -5.85 -1.05
N ARG A 76 21.33 -5.01 -1.79
CA ARG A 76 22.15 -3.93 -1.20
C ARG A 76 21.30 -2.86 -0.50
N VAL A 77 20.09 -2.59 -1.00
CA VAL A 77 19.15 -1.63 -0.40
C VAL A 77 18.59 -2.20 0.90
N LEU A 78 18.17 -3.47 0.87
CA LEU A 78 17.64 -4.19 2.03
C LEU A 78 18.68 -4.30 3.16
N ARG A 79 19.94 -4.60 2.83
CA ARG A 79 21.03 -4.69 3.82
C ARG A 79 21.43 -3.35 4.43
N ARG A 80 21.42 -2.25 3.67
CA ARG A 80 21.90 -0.94 4.13
C ARG A 80 20.88 -0.19 5.00
N ALA A 81 19.61 -0.16 4.60
CA ALA A 81 18.58 0.66 5.25
C ALA A 81 17.54 -0.16 6.03
N GLY A 82 17.51 -1.48 5.81
CA GLY A 82 16.46 -2.37 6.25
C GLY A 82 15.21 -2.28 5.37
N ALA A 83 14.26 -3.19 5.59
CA ALA A 83 13.04 -3.29 4.78
C ALA A 83 12.09 -2.08 4.90
N VAL A 84 12.16 -1.33 5.99
CA VAL A 84 11.23 -0.23 6.29
C VAL A 84 11.92 1.11 6.03
N CYS A 85 12.01 1.47 4.75
CA CYS A 85 12.54 2.75 4.29
C CYS A 85 11.95 3.13 2.93
N GLU A 86 12.16 4.38 2.54
CA GLU A 86 11.69 4.94 1.27
C GLU A 86 12.14 4.12 0.05
N ALA A 87 13.45 3.83 -0.04
CA ALA A 87 14.02 3.14 -1.20
C ALA A 87 13.40 1.75 -1.43
N VAL A 88 13.09 1.02 -0.34
CA VAL A 88 12.42 -0.29 -0.44
C VAL A 88 10.96 -0.12 -0.85
N ALA A 89 10.24 0.85 -0.31
CA ALA A 89 8.85 1.09 -0.70
C ALA A 89 8.72 1.48 -2.18
N ARG A 90 9.62 2.35 -2.67
CA ARG A 90 9.75 2.69 -4.09
C ARG A 90 10.03 1.47 -4.95
N ALA A 91 11.09 0.72 -4.62
CA ALA A 91 11.48 -0.46 -5.38
C ALA A 91 10.40 -1.55 -5.38
N MET A 92 9.68 -1.75 -4.27
CA MET A 92 8.55 -2.67 -4.22
C MET A 92 7.41 -2.25 -5.15
N ALA A 93 7.09 -0.96 -5.23
CA ALA A 93 6.02 -0.46 -6.11
C ALA A 93 6.40 -0.58 -7.59
N GLU A 94 7.64 -0.21 -7.94
CA GLU A 94 8.19 -0.35 -9.29
C GLU A 94 8.28 -1.82 -9.71
N GLY A 95 8.78 -2.68 -8.83
CA GLY A 95 8.85 -4.12 -9.03
C GLY A 95 7.48 -4.76 -9.24
N ALA A 96 6.47 -4.34 -8.45
CA ALA A 96 5.11 -4.83 -8.61
C ALA A 96 4.53 -4.51 -10.00
N LEU A 97 4.79 -3.31 -10.52
CA LEU A 97 4.43 -2.96 -11.91
C LEU A 97 5.20 -3.82 -12.92
N ALA A 98 6.52 -3.93 -12.77
CA ALA A 98 7.37 -4.67 -13.69
C ALA A 98 7.00 -6.17 -13.79
N HIS A 99 6.47 -6.75 -12.71
CA HIS A 99 6.10 -8.16 -12.62
C HIS A 99 4.58 -8.41 -12.70
N SER A 100 3.81 -7.45 -13.21
CA SER A 100 2.36 -7.57 -13.40
C SER A 100 1.91 -7.07 -14.77
N LYS A 101 0.59 -7.14 -15.03
CA LYS A 101 -0.04 -6.50 -16.20
C LYS A 101 -0.78 -5.20 -15.81
N ALA A 102 -0.46 -4.65 -14.65
CA ALA A 102 -1.08 -3.45 -14.09
C ALA A 102 -0.36 -2.17 -14.54
N GLN A 103 -1.00 -1.02 -14.32
CA GLN A 103 -0.45 0.30 -14.63
C GLN A 103 -0.33 1.18 -13.37
N VAL A 104 -0.98 0.76 -12.29
CA VAL A 104 -0.93 1.40 -10.97
C VAL A 104 -0.48 0.37 -9.95
N ALA A 105 0.43 0.74 -9.06
CA ALA A 105 0.82 -0.10 -7.93
C ALA A 105 0.76 0.66 -6.61
N VAL A 106 0.44 -0.07 -5.53
CA VAL A 106 0.72 0.36 -4.17
C VAL A 106 1.57 -0.67 -3.46
N ALA A 107 2.66 -0.21 -2.85
CA ALA A 107 3.53 -1.02 -2.01
C ALA A 107 3.53 -0.51 -0.57
N VAL A 108 3.51 -1.42 0.40
CA VAL A 108 3.58 -1.08 1.83
C VAL A 108 4.60 -1.93 2.58
N THR A 109 5.49 -1.25 3.31
CA THR A 109 6.50 -1.88 4.17
C THR A 109 6.59 -1.12 5.50
N GLY A 110 6.47 -1.83 6.62
CA GLY A 110 6.29 -1.18 7.91
C GLY A 110 6.51 -2.09 9.11
N VAL A 111 6.55 -1.46 10.29
CA VAL A 111 6.66 -2.13 11.59
C VAL A 111 5.30 -2.09 12.29
N ALA A 112 4.48 -3.11 12.08
CA ALA A 112 3.15 -3.17 12.72
C ALA A 112 3.21 -3.49 14.23
N GLY A 113 4.35 -3.98 14.75
CA GLY A 113 4.47 -4.34 16.16
C GLY A 113 3.94 -5.75 16.51
N PRO A 114 3.95 -6.10 17.81
CA PRO A 114 4.33 -5.25 18.94
C PRO A 114 5.85 -5.03 19.08
N THR A 115 6.66 -5.85 18.40
CA THR A 115 8.13 -5.75 18.39
C THR A 115 8.67 -5.24 17.04
N GLY A 116 9.99 -5.09 16.93
CA GLY A 116 10.67 -4.70 15.68
C GLY A 116 10.85 -3.20 15.49
N GLY A 117 10.40 -2.39 16.46
CA GLY A 117 10.66 -0.96 16.50
C GLY A 117 12.09 -0.63 16.94
N SER A 118 12.55 0.56 16.57
CA SER A 118 13.79 1.20 17.04
C SER A 118 13.55 2.70 17.26
N PRO A 119 14.44 3.44 17.93
CA PRO A 119 14.27 4.90 18.07
C PRO A 119 14.10 5.64 16.73
N SER A 120 14.81 5.20 15.68
CA SER A 120 14.70 5.78 14.33
C SER A 120 13.47 5.31 13.52
N LYS A 121 12.90 4.15 13.88
CA LYS A 121 11.82 3.46 13.17
C LYS A 121 10.90 2.80 14.22
N PRO A 122 10.12 3.58 14.98
CA PRO A 122 9.26 3.04 16.03
C PRO A 122 8.17 2.13 15.45
N VAL A 123 7.58 1.28 16.29
CA VAL A 123 6.34 0.56 15.96
C VAL A 123 5.29 1.57 15.50
N GLY A 124 4.56 1.24 14.43
CA GLY A 124 3.66 2.16 13.76
C GLY A 124 4.27 2.85 12.54
N THR A 125 5.59 2.78 12.34
CA THR A 125 6.24 3.34 11.14
C THR A 125 5.90 2.51 9.90
N VAL A 126 5.34 3.15 8.88
CA VAL A 126 5.01 2.52 7.60
C VAL A 126 5.45 3.43 6.46
N TRP A 127 6.09 2.83 5.46
CA TRP A 127 6.40 3.46 4.19
C TRP A 127 5.49 2.92 3.09
N PHE A 128 5.05 3.84 2.24
CA PHE A 128 4.22 3.59 1.07
C PHE A 128 5.00 3.96 -0.18
N GLY A 129 4.81 3.17 -1.24
CA GLY A 129 5.20 3.51 -2.60
C GLY A 129 3.98 3.42 -3.50
N PHE A 130 3.64 4.49 -4.19
CA PHE A 130 2.54 4.56 -5.15
C PHE A 130 3.14 4.76 -6.53
N ALA A 131 3.10 3.74 -7.36
CA ALA A 131 3.54 3.83 -8.75
C ALA A 131 2.32 4.08 -9.65
N LEU A 132 2.41 5.12 -10.46
CA LEU A 132 1.39 5.57 -11.41
C LEU A 132 2.05 5.67 -12.79
N PRO A 133 1.27 5.80 -13.88
CA PRO A 133 1.84 6.08 -15.19
C PRO A 133 2.74 7.33 -15.15
N GLY A 134 4.04 7.13 -15.38
CA GLY A 134 5.04 8.20 -15.47
C GLY A 134 5.62 8.72 -14.15
N GLN A 135 5.18 8.25 -12.98
CA GLN A 135 5.73 8.72 -11.70
C GLN A 135 5.59 7.71 -10.56
N VAL A 136 6.43 7.85 -9.54
CA VAL A 136 6.34 7.08 -8.29
C VAL A 136 6.46 8.03 -7.10
N VAL A 137 5.43 8.02 -6.26
CA VAL A 137 5.33 8.83 -5.04
C VAL A 137 5.60 7.94 -3.83
N THR A 138 6.41 8.43 -2.89
CA THR A 138 6.75 7.74 -1.65
C THR A 138 6.31 8.54 -0.44
N GLU A 139 5.77 7.86 0.58
CA GLU A 139 5.26 8.52 1.79
C GLU A 139 5.63 7.73 3.04
N LYS A 140 6.00 8.44 4.11
CA LYS A 140 6.19 7.87 5.45
C LYS A 140 5.06 8.29 6.36
N CYS A 141 4.43 7.33 7.01
CA CYS A 141 3.45 7.58 8.06
C CYS A 141 3.88 6.92 9.38
N HIS A 142 3.29 7.42 10.46
CA HIS A 142 3.37 6.82 11.78
C HIS A 142 1.97 6.66 12.34
N PHE A 143 1.52 5.42 12.51
CA PHE A 143 0.20 5.10 13.03
C PHE A 143 0.30 4.65 14.48
N PRO A 144 -0.44 5.26 15.42
CA PRO A 144 -0.49 4.79 16.80
C PRO A 144 -1.31 3.51 16.93
N GLY A 145 -1.15 2.82 18.06
CA GLY A 145 -1.96 1.66 18.44
C GLY A 145 -1.22 0.34 18.31
N ASP A 146 -1.99 -0.75 18.45
CA ASP A 146 -1.48 -2.11 18.36
C ASP A 146 -1.30 -2.58 16.91
N ARG A 147 -0.90 -3.85 16.75
CA ARG A 147 -0.69 -4.45 15.43
C ARG A 147 -1.91 -4.40 14.54
N ALA A 148 -3.11 -4.58 15.08
CA ALA A 148 -4.33 -4.54 14.29
C ALA A 148 -4.63 -3.10 13.86
N ALA A 149 -4.55 -2.14 14.78
CA ALA A 149 -4.77 -0.72 14.51
C ALA A 149 -3.82 -0.19 13.42
N VAL A 150 -2.52 -0.49 13.52
CA VAL A 150 -1.53 -0.05 12.53
C VAL A 150 -1.83 -0.63 11.13
N ARG A 151 -2.20 -1.91 11.06
CA ARG A 151 -2.52 -2.57 9.77
C ARG A 151 -3.80 -1.99 9.15
N THR A 152 -4.84 -1.75 9.95
CA THR A 152 -6.09 -1.12 9.49
C THR A 152 -5.85 0.31 9.02
N ALA A 153 -5.07 1.10 9.77
CA ALA A 153 -4.71 2.46 9.37
C ALA A 153 -3.87 2.47 8.07
N THR A 154 -2.98 1.48 7.90
CA THR A 154 -2.21 1.30 6.66
C THR A 154 -3.10 1.02 5.46
N LEU A 155 -4.07 0.10 5.61
CA LEU A 155 -5.07 -0.20 4.59
C LEU A 155 -5.84 1.06 4.19
N GLN A 156 -6.38 1.77 5.19
CA GLN A 156 -7.18 2.97 4.96
C GLN A 156 -6.36 4.04 4.22
N HIS A 157 -5.13 4.32 4.70
CA HIS A 157 -4.25 5.31 4.08
C HIS A 157 -3.90 4.95 2.63
N ALA A 158 -3.57 3.67 2.37
CA ALA A 158 -3.25 3.21 1.02
C ALA A 158 -4.40 3.45 0.04
N LEU A 159 -5.64 3.08 0.42
CA LEU A 159 -6.81 3.26 -0.44
C LEU A 159 -7.16 4.75 -0.62
N THR A 160 -7.15 5.54 0.46
CA THR A 160 -7.40 6.99 0.38
C THR A 160 -6.40 7.67 -0.55
N ARG A 161 -5.11 7.40 -0.39
CA ARG A 161 -4.07 8.03 -1.24
C ARG A 161 -4.15 7.60 -2.69
N LEU A 162 -4.49 6.34 -2.98
CA LEU A 162 -4.73 5.90 -4.37
C LEU A 162 -5.88 6.68 -5.02
N VAL A 163 -7.00 6.86 -4.31
CA VAL A 163 -8.13 7.67 -4.80
C VAL A 163 -7.69 9.11 -5.06
N GLU A 164 -6.98 9.74 -4.13
CA GLU A 164 -6.52 11.13 -4.26
C GLU A 164 -5.52 11.31 -5.42
N LEU A 165 -4.61 10.36 -5.61
CA LEU A 165 -3.61 10.41 -6.68
C LEU A 165 -4.18 10.13 -8.08
N LEU A 166 -5.32 9.44 -8.17
CA LEU A 166 -5.99 9.09 -9.42
C LEU A 166 -7.15 10.03 -9.78
N SER A 167 -7.64 10.84 -8.84
CA SER A 167 -8.70 11.82 -9.10
C SER A 167 -8.24 12.85 -10.13
#